data_AF-F0ZLN4-F1
#
_entry.id   AF-F0ZLN4-F1
#
_cell.length_a   1.000
_cell.length_b   1.000
_cell.length_c   1.000
_cell.angle_alpha   90.00
_cell.angle_beta   90.00
_cell.angle_gamma   90.00
#
_symmetry.space_group_name_H-M   'P 1'
#
loop_
_entity.id
_entity.type
_entity.pdbx_description
1 polymer ?
#
loop_
_entity_poly.entity_id
_entity_poly.type
_entity_poly.pdbx_seq_one_letter_code
_entity_poly.pdbx_strand_id
1 'polypeptide(L)'
;MSQAKPNIGILIATQFISMLGDAFGQRCSRVNYKRKTRHMMIGLCLMTAVQMFFFMGIFQLSLPTSITSAIYIDNVKVDCYYELDVQGKIMDCTPANCTVIPCKSQGPFSIFRSIKLHPFLLTNGLMNIIYYNGEVFLYKEPFGLIFLVISALSSTFLIDPLNIIFGEPINQPIPALIYILGITGSVISVIELTPRKFNFFNRKSKKEEEEKLIAGADEDSNKLLNNKDEYLDHQIDEQNGSSSINKSIDNIDDAIDNTSLLSSPSLNINSDKQEQQVEEQEESQQTEINQLSNSDNNNNNKSKQFVSILIRGLKILIPITLLALANALWMETSLFYNDQFRTNAFGYNSLDQCLLPFYLFPFMLLIDVIKPLKNAFLSEEETKESLVQAVKSTWNETSLWTLFIYRFLINGRAIMYFYLAIEYDLTMVYLESTLIRVFMNSIGAVLLNLIVPKWIDATPEERKRTFYPVNLFLRLAGSAGVVVSLLILNK
;
A
#
# COMPACT_ATOMS: atom_id res chain seq x y z
N MET A 1 6.91 33.45 22.99
CA MET A 1 5.44 33.62 23.12
C MET A 1 4.84 32.23 23.25
N SER A 2 3.90 31.99 24.17
CA SER A 2 3.14 30.75 24.19
C SER A 2 2.29 30.71 22.92
N GLN A 3 2.68 29.91 21.93
CA GLN A 3 1.82 29.66 20.78
C GLN A 3 0.51 29.06 21.30
N ALA A 4 -0.62 29.54 20.79
CA ALA A 4 -1.91 28.92 21.09
C ALA A 4 -1.85 27.44 20.66
N LYS A 5 -2.46 26.54 21.42
CA LYS A 5 -2.62 25.15 20.97
C LYS A 5 -3.88 25.04 20.11
N PRO A 6 -3.88 24.23 19.04
CA PRO A 6 -5.07 24.01 18.24
C PRO A 6 -6.19 23.40 19.09
N ASN A 7 -7.43 23.80 18.83
CA ASN A 7 -8.57 23.18 19.49
C ASN A 7 -8.68 21.71 19.07
N ILE A 8 -8.57 20.79 20.03
CA ILE A 8 -8.63 19.34 19.80
C ILE A 8 -9.89 18.91 19.02
N GLY A 9 -11.01 19.62 19.20
CA GLY A 9 -12.25 19.36 18.46
C GLY A 9 -12.11 19.60 16.95
N ILE A 10 -11.35 20.62 16.54
CA ILE A 10 -11.08 20.91 15.13
C ILE A 10 -10.18 19.82 14.53
N LEU A 11 -9.18 19.35 15.30
CA LEU A 11 -8.32 18.25 14.89
C LEU A 11 -9.13 16.96 14.71
N ILE A 12 -9.98 16.61 15.67
CA ILE A 12 -10.87 15.44 15.59
C ILE A 12 -11.80 15.54 14.37
N ALA A 13 -12.41 16.70 14.13
CA ALA A 13 -13.29 16.91 12.98
C ALA A 13 -12.53 16.73 11.65
N THR A 14 -11.34 17.32 11.55
CA THR A 14 -10.45 17.19 10.38
C THR A 14 -10.07 15.72 10.14
N GLN A 15 -9.70 14.98 11.19
CA GLN A 15 -9.33 13.57 11.05
C GLN A 15 -10.54 12.65 10.84
N PHE A 16 -11.73 13.02 11.30
CA PHE A 16 -12.95 12.31 10.96
C PHE A 16 -13.25 12.41 9.45
N ILE A 17 -13.12 13.60 8.86
CA ILE A 17 -13.19 13.80 7.41
C ILE A 17 -12.14 12.93 6.71
N SER A 18 -10.91 12.90 7.23
CA SER A 18 -9.85 12.03 6.72
C SER A 18 -10.25 10.56 6.73
N MET A 19 -10.75 10.05 7.86
CA MET A 19 -11.14 8.65 8.04
C MET A 19 -12.26 8.25 7.07
N LEU A 20 -13.24 9.14 6.86
CA LEU A 20 -14.27 8.92 5.86
C LEU A 20 -13.67 8.90 4.44
N GLY A 21 -12.80 9.86 4.11
CA GLY A 21 -12.10 9.87 2.82
C GLY A 21 -11.34 8.57 2.59
N ASP A 22 -10.55 8.16 3.57
CA ASP A 22 -9.80 6.90 3.62
C ASP A 22 -10.71 5.67 3.36
N ALA A 23 -11.93 5.63 3.92
CA ALA A 23 -12.92 4.57 3.67
C ALA A 23 -13.41 4.54 2.21
N PHE A 24 -13.73 5.71 1.64
CA PHE A 24 -14.09 5.82 0.22
C PHE A 24 -12.90 5.47 -0.69
N GLY A 25 -11.67 5.82 -0.31
CA GLY A 25 -10.44 5.45 -1.00
C GLY A 25 -10.25 3.94 -1.07
N GLN A 26 -10.48 3.22 0.03
CA GLN A 26 -10.46 1.76 0.05
C GLN A 26 -11.50 1.16 -0.90
N ARG A 27 -12.73 1.67 -0.91
CA ARG A 27 -13.78 1.23 -1.85
C ARG A 27 -13.38 1.49 -3.30
N CYS A 28 -12.87 2.69 -3.60
CA CYS A 28 -12.37 3.01 -4.95
C CYS A 28 -11.31 2.02 -5.41
N SER A 29 -10.33 1.74 -4.55
CA SER A 29 -9.25 0.80 -4.88
C SER A 29 -9.75 -0.63 -5.08
N ARG A 30 -10.51 -1.15 -4.11
CA ARG A 30 -10.90 -2.57 -4.06
C ARG A 30 -12.06 -2.90 -4.99
N VAL A 31 -13.11 -2.09 -4.96
CA VAL A 31 -14.38 -2.37 -5.65
C VAL A 31 -14.37 -1.78 -7.05
N ASN A 32 -14.08 -0.49 -7.18
CA ASN A 32 -14.23 0.19 -8.47
C ASN A 32 -13.08 -0.15 -9.43
N TYR A 33 -11.84 -0.04 -8.96
CA TYR A 33 -10.66 -0.27 -9.79
C TYR A 33 -10.10 -1.70 -9.70
N LYS A 34 -10.72 -2.58 -8.91
CA LYS A 34 -10.30 -3.99 -8.75
C LYS A 34 -8.79 -4.13 -8.50
N ARG A 35 -8.21 -3.21 -7.72
CA ARG A 35 -6.78 -3.14 -7.38
C ARG A 35 -5.83 -2.86 -8.57
N LYS A 36 -6.30 -2.32 -9.70
CA LYS A 36 -5.45 -1.80 -10.78
C LYS A 36 -4.78 -0.49 -10.34
N THR A 37 -3.44 -0.46 -10.26
CA THR A 37 -2.67 0.72 -9.80
C THR A 37 -2.92 1.92 -10.70
N ARG A 38 -2.80 1.69 -12.01
CA ARG A 38 -2.72 2.73 -13.02
C ARG A 38 -4.04 3.48 -13.12
N HIS A 39 -5.14 2.73 -13.14
CA HIS A 39 -6.47 3.30 -13.23
C HIS A 39 -6.79 4.13 -11.99
N MET A 40 -6.45 3.61 -10.80
CA MET A 40 -6.58 4.37 -9.56
C MET A 40 -5.75 5.66 -9.64
N MET A 41 -4.47 5.59 -10.00
CA MET A 41 -3.59 6.76 -10.09
C MET A 41 -4.12 7.82 -11.09
N ILE A 42 -4.61 7.42 -12.26
CA ILE A 42 -5.22 8.33 -13.24
C ILE A 42 -6.49 8.98 -12.66
N GLY A 43 -7.37 8.17 -12.06
CA GLY A 43 -8.57 8.61 -11.35
C GLY A 43 -8.28 9.66 -10.31
N LEU A 44 -7.38 9.31 -9.39
CA LEU A 44 -6.89 10.17 -8.34
C LEU A 44 -6.35 11.47 -8.90
N CYS A 45 -5.43 11.39 -9.85
CA CYS A 45 -4.77 12.55 -10.43
C CYS A 45 -5.76 13.54 -11.06
N LEU A 46 -6.61 13.08 -11.98
CA LEU A 46 -7.52 13.94 -12.72
C LEU A 46 -8.64 14.50 -11.84
N MET A 47 -9.25 13.65 -10.99
CA MET A 47 -10.33 14.11 -10.09
C MET A 47 -9.82 15.18 -9.13
N THR A 48 -8.62 14.97 -8.57
CA THR A 48 -8.01 15.94 -7.65
C THR A 48 -7.75 17.27 -8.32
N ALA A 49 -7.14 17.25 -9.50
CA ALA A 49 -6.82 18.47 -10.24
C ALA A 49 -8.08 19.27 -10.58
N VAL A 50 -9.13 18.60 -11.08
CA VAL A 50 -10.41 19.24 -11.42
C VAL A 50 -11.10 19.81 -10.19
N GLN A 51 -11.21 19.01 -9.12
CA GLN A 51 -11.84 19.47 -7.87
C GLN A 51 -11.10 20.64 -7.27
N MET A 52 -9.77 20.54 -7.14
CA MET A 52 -8.97 21.59 -6.53
C MET A 52 -8.97 22.86 -7.38
N PHE A 53 -8.89 22.74 -8.71
CA PHE A 53 -9.03 23.89 -9.59
C PHE A 53 -10.37 24.62 -9.39
N PHE A 54 -11.47 23.87 -9.32
CA PHE A 54 -12.81 24.44 -9.15
C PHE A 54 -13.03 25.02 -7.75
N PHE A 55 -12.83 24.22 -6.69
CA PHE A 55 -13.10 24.64 -5.32
C PHE A 55 -12.11 25.69 -4.82
N MET A 56 -10.80 25.50 -5.04
CA MET A 56 -9.82 26.51 -4.66
C MET A 56 -9.95 27.75 -5.55
N GLY A 57 -10.40 27.62 -6.81
CA GLY A 57 -10.71 28.76 -7.66
C GLY A 57 -11.87 29.60 -7.11
N ILE A 58 -12.97 28.95 -6.68
CA ILE A 58 -14.09 29.63 -6.01
C ILE A 58 -13.63 30.26 -4.70
N PHE A 59 -12.86 29.54 -3.88
CA PHE A 59 -12.34 30.07 -2.62
C PHE A 59 -11.36 31.22 -2.81
N GLN A 60 -10.52 31.18 -3.84
CA GLN A 60 -9.63 32.29 -4.20
C GLN A 60 -10.41 33.59 -4.47
N LEU A 61 -11.61 33.46 -5.04
CA LEU A 61 -12.49 34.58 -5.40
C LEU A 61 -13.44 35.01 -4.27
N SER A 62 -13.84 34.10 -3.39
CA SER A 62 -14.88 34.33 -2.38
C SER A 62 -14.36 34.55 -0.96
N LEU A 63 -13.21 33.98 -0.61
CA LEU A 63 -12.61 34.12 0.72
C LEU A 63 -11.88 35.46 0.86
N PRO A 64 -11.83 36.02 2.08
CA PRO A 64 -11.10 37.26 2.33
C PRO A 64 -9.60 37.10 2.04
N THR A 65 -8.98 38.22 1.68
CA THR A 65 -7.54 38.30 1.40
C THR A 65 -6.66 37.93 2.60
N SER A 66 -7.21 37.97 3.83
CA SER A 66 -6.54 37.47 5.02
C SER A 66 -6.23 35.97 5.00
N ILE A 67 -6.95 35.20 4.18
CA ILE A 67 -6.73 33.76 4.00
C ILE A 67 -5.99 33.48 2.70
N THR A 68 -6.45 34.07 1.59
CA THR A 68 -5.95 33.72 0.25
C THR A 68 -4.69 34.48 -0.14
N SER A 69 -4.45 35.66 0.47
CA SER A 69 -3.36 36.57 0.09
C SER A 69 -2.31 36.76 1.17
N ALA A 70 -2.66 36.52 2.44
CA ALA A 70 -1.73 36.72 3.55
C ALA A 70 -0.55 35.74 3.45
N ILE A 71 0.63 36.26 3.80
CA ILE A 71 1.86 35.50 3.96
C ILE A 71 2.20 35.60 5.45
N TYR A 72 2.53 34.46 6.05
CA TYR A 72 2.92 34.37 7.44
C TYR A 72 4.32 33.81 7.50
N ILE A 73 5.25 34.53 8.10
CA ILE A 73 6.62 34.07 8.37
C ILE A 73 6.76 34.10 9.89
N ASP A 74 7.19 32.99 10.49
CA ASP A 74 7.26 32.84 11.95
C ASP A 74 5.93 33.15 12.68
N ASN A 75 4.79 32.78 12.06
CA ASN A 75 3.43 33.10 12.53
C ASN A 75 3.09 34.61 12.57
N VAL A 76 3.94 35.46 11.98
CA VAL A 76 3.69 36.89 11.84
C VAL A 76 3.28 37.20 10.42
N LYS A 77 2.16 37.89 10.27
CA LYS A 77 1.73 38.37 8.95
C LYS A 77 2.73 39.42 8.45
N VAL A 78 3.27 39.19 7.26
CA VAL A 78 4.26 40.08 6.61
C VAL A 78 3.63 40.84 5.44
N ASP A 79 4.08 42.08 5.24
CA ASP A 79 3.64 42.91 4.12
C ASP A 79 4.25 42.44 2.80
N CYS A 80 3.52 42.60 1.69
CA CYS A 80 4.01 42.31 0.35
C CYS A 80 4.75 43.51 -0.27
N TYR A 81 5.75 43.22 -1.08
CA TYR A 81 6.61 44.20 -1.74
C TYR A 81 6.61 43.99 -3.25
N TYR A 82 6.65 45.07 -4.02
CA TYR A 82 6.63 45.00 -5.48
C TYR A 82 7.87 44.28 -6.05
N GLU A 83 9.04 44.56 -5.47
CA GLU A 83 10.33 44.01 -5.90
C GLU A 83 10.41 42.50 -5.67
N LEU A 84 9.92 42.01 -4.53
CA LEU A 84 9.86 40.58 -4.21
C LEU A 84 8.71 39.89 -4.95
N ASP A 85 7.47 40.30 -4.68
CA ASP A 85 6.27 39.53 -5.03
C ASP A 85 5.81 39.73 -6.49
N VAL A 86 6.30 40.77 -7.16
CA VAL A 86 5.98 41.06 -8.58
C VAL A 86 7.17 40.86 -9.50
N GLN A 87 8.35 41.33 -9.11
CA GLN A 87 9.55 41.19 -9.93
C GLN A 87 10.34 39.88 -9.65
N GLY A 88 10.11 39.23 -8.51
CA GLY A 88 10.82 38.00 -8.12
C GLY A 88 12.27 38.25 -7.70
N LYS A 89 12.62 39.47 -7.27
CA LYS A 89 13.98 39.79 -6.80
C LYS A 89 14.18 39.24 -5.40
N ILE A 90 15.21 38.42 -5.19
CA ILE A 90 15.57 37.91 -3.87
C ILE A 90 16.42 38.97 -3.15
N MET A 91 15.80 39.71 -2.21
CA MET A 91 16.46 40.75 -1.41
C MET A 91 15.73 40.99 -0.09
N ASP A 92 16.44 41.48 0.93
CA ASP A 92 15.87 41.84 2.23
C ASP A 92 15.05 43.12 2.12
N CYS A 93 13.75 42.97 1.86
CA CYS A 93 12.82 44.09 1.80
C CYS A 93 12.27 44.48 3.17
N THR A 94 12.22 45.78 3.37
CA THR A 94 11.61 46.50 4.49
C THR A 94 10.77 47.64 3.90
N PRO A 95 9.87 48.26 4.68
CA PRO A 95 9.13 49.42 4.23
C PRO A 95 10.01 50.64 3.86
N ALA A 96 11.29 50.64 4.26
CA ALA A 96 12.23 51.71 3.98
C ALA A 96 12.94 51.58 2.61
N ASN A 97 13.11 50.36 2.10
CA ASN A 97 13.88 50.09 0.87
C ASN A 97 13.05 49.44 -0.25
N CYS A 98 11.84 48.98 0.03
CA CYS A 98 10.97 48.35 -0.97
C CYS A 98 9.56 48.96 -0.96
N THR A 99 8.87 48.82 -2.09
CA THR A 99 7.55 49.40 -2.29
C THR A 99 6.47 48.47 -1.73
N VAL A 100 5.85 48.84 -0.60
CA VAL A 100 4.75 48.08 0.00
C VAL A 100 3.54 48.08 -0.94
N ILE A 101 3.01 46.90 -1.23
CA ILE A 101 1.84 46.70 -2.08
C ILE A 101 0.84 45.75 -1.40
N PRO A 102 -0.45 45.82 -1.75
CA PRO A 102 -1.40 44.81 -1.28
C PRO A 102 -1.02 43.42 -1.82
N CYS A 103 -0.95 42.44 -0.91
CA CYS A 103 -0.73 41.05 -1.28
C CYS A 103 -1.84 40.57 -2.22
N LYS A 104 -1.45 39.91 -3.31
CA LYS A 104 -2.40 39.36 -4.28
C LYS A 104 -2.87 37.98 -3.83
N SER A 105 -4.14 37.69 -4.09
CA SER A 105 -4.74 36.39 -3.80
C SER A 105 -4.03 35.27 -4.56
N GLN A 106 -3.57 34.28 -3.81
CA GLN A 106 -2.93 33.07 -4.34
C GLN A 106 -3.96 31.97 -4.52
N GLY A 107 -3.72 31.04 -5.44
CA GLY A 107 -4.68 30.00 -5.85
C GLY A 107 -4.47 29.55 -7.30
N PRO A 108 -5.37 28.71 -7.84
CA PRO A 108 -5.20 28.06 -9.16
C PRO A 108 -4.95 29.02 -10.32
N PHE A 109 -5.51 30.24 -10.28
CA PHE A 109 -5.31 31.22 -11.35
C PHE A 109 -3.98 31.97 -11.26
N SER A 110 -3.34 31.96 -10.09
CA SER A 110 -2.09 32.69 -9.82
C SER A 110 -0.83 31.82 -9.91
N ILE A 111 -0.96 30.49 -9.83
CA ILE A 111 0.18 29.56 -9.76
C ILE A 111 1.16 29.72 -10.93
N PHE A 112 0.66 29.99 -12.13
CA PHE A 112 1.51 30.14 -13.32
C PHE A 112 2.45 31.34 -13.21
N ARG A 113 2.01 32.39 -12.51
CA ARG A 113 2.88 33.53 -12.22
C ARG A 113 3.95 33.15 -11.20
N SER A 114 3.59 32.44 -10.12
CA SER A 114 4.57 31.98 -9.13
C SER A 114 5.62 31.08 -9.77
N ILE A 115 5.22 30.16 -10.66
CA ILE A 115 6.15 29.28 -11.41
C ILE A 115 7.04 30.09 -12.36
N LYS A 116 6.48 31.10 -13.03
CA LYS A 116 7.26 31.97 -13.93
C LYS A 116 8.33 32.74 -13.16
N LEU A 117 8.00 33.21 -11.95
CA LEU A 117 8.95 33.91 -11.08
C LEU A 117 9.97 32.94 -10.48
N HIS A 118 9.52 31.74 -10.10
CA HIS A 118 10.30 30.74 -9.38
C HIS A 118 10.10 29.34 -9.98
N PRO A 119 10.80 28.99 -11.08
CA PRO A 119 10.64 27.69 -11.74
C PRO A 119 10.98 26.49 -10.84
N PHE A 120 11.79 26.70 -9.81
CA PHE A 120 12.16 25.68 -8.83
C PHE A 120 10.95 25.10 -8.09
N LEU A 121 9.83 25.82 -8.01
CA LEU A 121 8.57 25.31 -7.44
C LEU A 121 8.08 24.02 -8.12
N LEU A 122 8.45 23.78 -9.38
CA LEU A 122 8.10 22.55 -10.11
C LEU A 122 8.77 21.29 -9.55
N THR A 123 9.85 21.43 -8.77
CA THR A 123 10.50 20.28 -8.12
C THR A 123 9.59 19.60 -7.10
N ASN A 124 8.59 20.30 -6.56
CA ASN A 124 7.55 19.70 -5.71
C ASN A 124 6.79 18.57 -6.45
N GLY A 125 6.72 18.65 -7.78
CA GLY A 125 6.16 17.58 -8.61
C GLY A 125 6.85 16.22 -8.43
N LEU A 126 8.16 16.20 -8.13
CA LEU A 126 8.89 14.97 -7.88
C LEU A 126 8.42 14.29 -6.58
N MET A 127 8.16 15.09 -5.53
CA MET A 127 7.64 14.59 -4.27
C MET A 127 6.22 14.05 -4.44
N ASN A 128 5.39 14.72 -5.24
CA ASN A 128 4.07 14.22 -5.60
C ASN A 128 4.12 12.86 -6.30
N ILE A 129 5.03 12.68 -7.25
CA ILE A 129 5.18 11.38 -7.92
C ILE A 129 5.46 10.29 -6.88
N ILE A 130 6.41 10.51 -5.96
CA ILE A 130 6.74 9.55 -4.91
C ILE A 130 5.53 9.31 -4.00
N TYR A 131 4.90 10.38 -3.54
CA TYR A 131 3.75 10.33 -2.63
C TYR A 131 2.59 9.53 -3.22
N TYR A 132 2.13 9.87 -4.43
CA TYR A 132 0.95 9.21 -5.01
C TYR A 132 1.22 7.77 -5.44
N ASN A 133 2.44 7.45 -5.89
CA ASN A 133 2.79 6.06 -6.15
C ASN A 133 2.81 5.26 -4.83
N GLY A 134 3.50 5.76 -3.81
CA GLY A 134 3.52 5.14 -2.48
C GLY A 134 2.11 4.95 -1.92
N GLU A 135 1.25 5.96 -2.09
CA GLU A 135 -0.14 5.94 -1.66
C GLU A 135 -0.93 4.81 -2.36
N VAL A 136 -0.90 4.75 -3.69
CA VAL A 136 -1.63 3.73 -4.45
C VAL A 136 -1.08 2.32 -4.21
N PHE A 137 0.24 2.16 -4.08
CA PHE A 137 0.84 0.86 -3.74
C PHE A 137 0.37 0.38 -2.37
N LEU A 138 0.39 1.25 -1.37
CA LEU A 138 -0.05 0.89 -0.03
C LEU A 138 -1.55 0.56 -0.02
N TYR A 139 -2.42 1.29 -0.72
CA TYR A 139 -3.86 0.98 -0.77
C TYR A 139 -4.21 -0.43 -1.26
N LYS A 140 -3.33 -1.08 -2.03
CA LYS A 140 -3.53 -2.48 -2.44
C LYS A 140 -3.37 -3.47 -1.30
N GLU A 141 -2.54 -3.11 -0.32
CA GLU A 141 -2.28 -3.95 0.84
C GLU A 141 -3.48 -3.88 1.81
N PRO A 142 -3.81 -5.00 2.49
CA PRO A 142 -4.93 -5.03 3.43
C PRO A 142 -4.77 -3.99 4.56
N PHE A 143 -3.52 -3.66 4.93
CA PHE A 143 -3.15 -2.68 5.95
C PHE A 143 -2.62 -1.37 5.38
N GLY A 144 -2.80 -1.14 4.08
CA GLY A 144 -2.33 0.05 3.38
C GLY A 144 -2.59 1.34 4.12
N LEU A 145 -3.83 1.49 4.60
CA LEU A 145 -4.28 2.68 5.31
C LEU A 145 -3.41 3.01 6.52
N ILE A 146 -3.06 2.00 7.32
CA ILE A 146 -2.32 2.23 8.55
C ILE A 146 -0.84 2.44 8.23
N PHE A 147 -0.32 1.78 7.19
CA PHE A 147 1.02 2.06 6.67
C PHE A 147 1.17 3.49 6.17
N LEU A 148 0.13 4.09 5.56
CA LEU A 148 0.11 5.53 5.24
C LEU A 148 0.28 6.38 6.48
N VAL A 149 -0.42 6.03 7.57
CA VAL A 149 -0.35 6.81 8.81
C VAL A 149 0.97 6.60 9.54
N ILE A 150 1.50 5.38 9.58
CA ILE A 150 2.84 5.10 10.13
C ILE A 150 3.91 5.86 9.33
N SER A 151 3.77 5.92 8.01
CA SER A 151 4.65 6.69 7.15
C SER A 151 4.60 8.19 7.45
N ALA A 152 3.40 8.76 7.59
CA ALA A 152 3.21 10.14 8.02
C ALA A 152 3.81 10.40 9.41
N LEU A 153 3.60 9.49 10.37
CA LEU A 153 4.17 9.62 11.71
C LEU A 153 5.70 9.51 11.67
N SER A 154 6.25 8.62 10.85
CA SER A 154 7.69 8.46 10.68
C SER A 154 8.34 9.67 10.00
N SER A 155 7.59 10.41 9.18
CA SER A 155 8.09 11.62 8.53
C SER A 155 8.46 12.72 9.54
N THR A 156 7.84 12.74 10.72
CA THR A 156 8.17 13.70 11.79
C THR A 156 9.60 13.58 12.30
N PHE A 157 10.25 12.43 12.17
CA PHE A 157 11.66 12.23 12.53
C PHE A 157 12.62 12.83 11.51
N LEU A 158 12.12 13.07 10.30
CA LEU A 158 12.90 13.65 9.21
C LEU A 158 12.75 15.17 9.16
N ILE A 159 11.70 15.73 9.77
CA ILE A 159 11.44 17.18 9.82
C ILE A 159 12.63 17.92 10.46
N ASP A 160 13.05 17.59 11.69
CA ASP A 160 14.15 18.31 12.35
C ASP A 160 15.49 18.22 11.58
N PRO A 161 15.94 17.03 11.11
CA PRO A 161 17.12 16.96 10.25
C PRO A 161 17.01 17.76 8.97
N LEU A 162 15.83 17.80 8.35
CA LEU A 162 15.61 18.57 7.13
C LEU A 162 15.61 20.08 7.41
N ASN A 163 14.97 20.54 8.50
CA ASN A 163 15.03 21.94 8.92
C ASN A 163 16.48 22.41 9.06
N ILE A 164 17.36 21.58 9.66
CA ILE A 164 18.81 21.88 9.76
C ILE A 164 19.45 22.01 8.37
N ILE A 165 19.09 21.15 7.42
CA ILE A 165 19.63 21.16 6.05
C ILE A 165 19.14 22.39 5.27
N PHE A 166 17.87 22.77 5.45
CA PHE A 166 17.27 23.94 4.80
C PHE A 166 17.58 25.27 5.50
N GLY A 167 18.14 25.22 6.71
CA GLY A 167 18.47 26.40 7.51
C GLY A 167 17.27 27.03 8.22
N GLU A 168 16.18 26.27 8.36
CA GLU A 168 14.94 26.71 9.00
C GLU A 168 15.04 26.58 10.54
N PRO A 169 14.34 27.44 11.30
CA PRO A 169 14.37 27.41 12.75
C PRO A 169 13.79 26.08 13.26
N ILE A 170 14.54 25.40 14.14
CA ILE A 170 14.09 24.15 14.75
C ILE A 170 12.95 24.49 15.73
N ASN A 171 11.76 23.92 15.47
CA ASN A 171 10.61 24.01 16.36
C ASN A 171 10.91 23.34 17.72
N GLN A 172 10.02 23.50 18.70
CA GLN A 172 10.25 22.93 20.03
C GLN A 172 10.51 21.41 19.95
N PRO A 173 11.58 20.89 20.57
CA PRO A 173 11.93 19.49 20.46
C PRO A 173 10.83 18.63 21.08
N ILE A 174 10.30 17.71 20.27
CA ILE A 174 9.24 16.81 20.71
C ILE A 174 9.85 15.71 21.61
N PRO A 175 9.32 15.48 22.83
CA PRO A 175 9.83 14.45 23.71
C PRO A 175 9.83 13.06 23.04
N ALA A 176 10.99 12.37 23.07
CA ALA A 176 11.16 11.03 22.50
C ALA A 176 10.12 10.01 22.99
N LEU A 177 9.59 10.20 24.19
CA LEU A 177 8.53 9.36 24.74
C LEU A 177 7.25 9.38 23.89
N ILE A 178 6.88 10.54 23.34
CA ILE A 178 5.68 10.71 22.50
C ILE A 178 5.83 9.92 21.21
N TYR A 179 7.03 9.96 20.64
CA TYR A 179 7.40 9.17 19.46
C TYR A 179 7.38 7.67 19.72
N ILE A 180 8.00 7.22 20.82
CA ILE A 180 8.05 5.81 21.18
C ILE A 180 6.63 5.28 21.41
N LEU A 181 5.82 5.97 22.22
CA LEU A 181 4.46 5.54 22.51
C LEU A 181 3.55 5.65 21.29
N GLY A 182 3.68 6.72 20.50
CA GLY A 182 2.89 6.97 19.30
C GLY A 182 3.16 5.95 18.20
N ILE A 183 4.44 5.75 17.82
CA ILE A 183 4.82 4.76 16.80
C ILE A 183 4.54 3.35 17.31
N THR A 184 5.00 2.99 18.50
CA THR A 184 4.82 1.62 19.01
C THR A 184 3.34 1.31 19.16
N GLY A 185 2.54 2.26 19.66
CA GLY A 185 1.09 2.13 19.72
C GLY A 185 0.45 1.97 18.34
N SER A 186 0.89 2.76 17.35
CA SER A 186 0.45 2.64 15.95
C SER A 186 0.78 1.26 15.38
N VAL A 187 2.01 0.79 15.54
CA VAL A 187 2.47 -0.52 15.05
C VAL A 187 1.70 -1.64 15.73
N ILE A 188 1.54 -1.61 17.05
CA ILE A 188 0.77 -2.61 17.81
C ILE A 188 -0.67 -2.66 17.30
N SER A 189 -1.27 -1.52 16.95
CA SER A 189 -2.64 -1.47 16.41
C SER A 189 -2.80 -2.13 15.03
N VAL A 190 -1.69 -2.38 14.31
CA VAL A 190 -1.67 -3.04 13.00
C VAL A 190 -1.46 -4.54 13.10
N ILE A 191 -0.85 -5.03 14.18
CA ILE A 191 -0.48 -6.44 14.29
C ILE A 191 -1.74 -7.30 14.25
N GLU A 192 -1.89 -8.05 13.17
CA GLU A 192 -2.94 -9.05 13.04
C GLU A 192 -2.35 -10.46 13.10
N LEU A 193 -2.69 -11.15 14.17
CA LEU A 193 -2.45 -12.57 14.30
C LEU A 193 -3.55 -13.31 13.55
N THR A 194 -3.14 -14.14 12.59
CA THR A 194 -4.08 -15.05 11.94
C THR A 194 -4.39 -16.17 12.92
N PRO A 195 -5.68 -16.45 13.23
CA PRO A 195 -6.01 -17.58 14.07
C PRO A 195 -5.49 -18.83 13.39
N ARG A 196 -4.46 -19.47 13.98
CA ARG A 196 -4.01 -20.78 13.52
C ARG A 196 -5.23 -21.69 13.59
N LYS A 197 -5.58 -22.32 12.46
CA LYS A 197 -6.51 -23.46 12.50
C LYS A 197 -5.85 -24.47 13.43
N PHE A 198 -6.30 -24.49 14.68
CA PHE A 198 -5.84 -25.49 15.63
C PHE A 198 -6.33 -26.81 15.05
N ASN A 199 -5.44 -27.54 14.38
CA ASN A 199 -5.70 -28.84 13.76
C ASN A 199 -5.94 -29.93 14.82
N PHE A 200 -6.56 -29.58 15.94
CA PHE A 200 -6.92 -30.52 16.99
C PHE A 200 -7.92 -31.56 16.46
N PHE A 201 -8.82 -31.15 15.56
CA PHE A 201 -9.79 -32.06 14.93
C PHE A 201 -9.16 -33.01 13.91
N ASN A 202 -8.21 -32.55 13.07
CA ASN A 202 -7.50 -33.44 12.16
C ASN A 202 -6.58 -34.41 12.90
N ARG A 203 -6.03 -34.06 14.07
CA ARG A 203 -5.27 -35.02 14.88
C ARG A 203 -6.14 -36.09 15.51
N LYS A 204 -7.39 -35.77 15.85
CA LYS A 204 -8.37 -36.77 16.30
C LYS A 204 -8.86 -37.66 15.16
N SER A 205 -9.20 -37.09 13.99
CA SER A 205 -9.63 -37.93 12.85
C SER A 205 -8.49 -38.81 12.34
N LYS A 206 -7.25 -38.31 12.26
CA LYS A 206 -6.10 -39.16 11.88
C LYS A 206 -5.81 -40.24 12.91
N LYS A 207 -5.94 -39.96 14.22
CA LYS A 207 -5.81 -41.00 15.25
C LYS A 207 -6.94 -42.02 15.20
N GLU A 208 -8.19 -41.61 14.99
CA GLU A 208 -9.32 -42.53 14.84
C GLU A 208 -9.23 -43.33 13.53
N GLU A 209 -8.66 -42.77 12.47
CA GLU A 209 -8.46 -43.45 11.18
C GLU A 209 -7.25 -44.40 11.24
N GLU A 210 -6.16 -44.03 11.92
CA GLU A 210 -5.04 -44.93 12.24
C GLU A 210 -5.45 -46.05 13.22
N GLU A 211 -6.25 -45.76 14.26
CA GLU A 211 -6.77 -46.80 15.16
C GLU A 211 -7.75 -47.74 14.45
N LYS A 212 -8.53 -47.27 13.47
CA LYS A 212 -9.40 -48.12 12.65
C LYS A 212 -8.62 -48.97 11.64
N LEU A 213 -7.55 -48.44 11.05
CA LEU A 213 -6.68 -49.21 10.15
C LEU A 213 -5.90 -50.29 10.89
N ILE A 214 -5.47 -50.02 12.13
CA ILE A 214 -4.82 -51.04 12.98
C ILE A 214 -5.83 -52.10 13.44
N ALA A 215 -7.06 -51.69 13.81
CA ALA A 215 -8.10 -52.64 14.21
C ALA A 215 -8.64 -53.49 13.04
N GLY A 216 -8.63 -52.97 11.80
CA GLY A 216 -9.08 -53.69 10.61
C GLY A 216 -8.04 -54.66 10.02
N ALA A 217 -6.75 -54.41 10.25
CA ALA A 217 -5.67 -55.28 9.76
C ALA A 217 -5.67 -56.67 10.43
N ASP A 218 -6.16 -56.78 11.67
CA ASP A 218 -6.29 -58.06 12.38
C ASP A 218 -7.50 -58.91 11.92
N GLU A 219 -8.54 -58.29 11.33
CA GLU A 219 -9.72 -59.02 10.83
C GLU A 219 -9.56 -59.53 9.39
N ASP A 220 -8.90 -58.77 8.51
CA ASP A 220 -8.73 -59.18 7.10
C ASP A 220 -7.61 -60.21 6.88
N SER A 221 -6.62 -60.28 7.79
CA SER A 221 -5.59 -61.34 7.71
C SER A 221 -6.15 -62.75 8.01
N ASN A 222 -7.33 -62.86 8.63
CA ASN A 222 -8.03 -64.13 8.84
C ASN A 222 -9.03 -64.49 7.73
N LYS A 223 -9.42 -63.55 6.86
CA LYS A 223 -10.32 -63.81 5.72
C LYS A 223 -9.59 -64.13 4.42
N LEU A 224 -8.36 -63.65 4.23
CA LEU A 224 -7.58 -63.90 3.01
C LEU A 224 -6.98 -65.32 2.90
N LEU A 225 -7.09 -66.15 3.95
CA LEU A 225 -6.67 -67.55 3.93
C LEU A 225 -7.78 -68.53 3.49
N ASN A 226 -9.02 -68.08 3.30
CA ASN A 226 -10.15 -68.97 2.95
C ASN A 226 -10.77 -68.77 1.56
N ASN A 227 -10.37 -67.76 0.78
CA ASN A 227 -11.04 -67.43 -0.49
C ASN A 227 -10.11 -67.40 -1.71
N LYS A 228 -9.02 -68.18 -1.70
CA LYS A 228 -8.07 -68.23 -2.84
C LYS A 228 -8.35 -69.31 -3.88
N ASP A 229 -9.52 -69.95 -3.83
CA ASP A 229 -9.95 -70.98 -4.78
C ASP A 229 -11.37 -70.70 -5.32
N GLU A 230 -11.60 -69.60 -6.04
CA GLU A 230 -12.65 -69.51 -7.07
C GLU A 230 -12.55 -68.18 -7.83
N TYR A 231 -12.90 -68.21 -9.12
CA TYR A 231 -12.93 -67.10 -10.10
C TYR A 231 -11.68 -66.93 -10.99
N LEU A 232 -11.46 -67.95 -11.83
CA LEU A 232 -11.30 -67.74 -13.27
C LEU A 232 -12.70 -67.77 -13.94
N ASP A 233 -12.81 -67.15 -15.11
CA ASP A 233 -13.96 -67.09 -16.04
C ASP A 233 -15.02 -66.00 -15.82
N HIS A 234 -14.89 -64.96 -16.65
CA HIS A 234 -15.93 -64.36 -17.51
C HIS A 234 -15.72 -62.85 -17.61
N GLN A 235 -15.27 -62.39 -18.79
CA GLN A 235 -15.84 -61.20 -19.43
C GLN A 235 -15.38 -61.10 -20.89
N ILE A 236 -16.31 -61.47 -21.78
CA ILE A 236 -16.35 -61.14 -23.20
C ILE A 236 -17.78 -60.62 -23.47
N ASP A 237 -17.87 -59.60 -24.33
CA ASP A 237 -19.04 -59.04 -25.02
C ASP A 237 -20.02 -58.14 -24.25
N GLU A 238 -20.00 -56.85 -24.59
CA GLU A 238 -21.03 -56.21 -25.44
C GLU A 238 -20.86 -54.68 -25.43
N GLN A 239 -20.42 -54.09 -26.55
CA GLN A 239 -20.90 -52.76 -26.95
C GLN A 239 -20.73 -52.55 -28.45
N ASN A 240 -21.85 -52.69 -29.16
CA ASN A 240 -22.02 -52.38 -30.57
C ASN A 240 -23.14 -51.35 -30.75
N GLY A 241 -22.87 -50.33 -31.57
CA GLY A 241 -23.86 -49.55 -32.30
C GLY A 241 -24.24 -48.18 -31.68
N SER A 242 -24.29 -47.08 -32.41
CA SER A 242 -24.02 -46.82 -33.83
C SER A 242 -23.99 -45.30 -34.08
N SER A 243 -23.15 -44.88 -35.06
CA SER A 243 -23.34 -43.87 -36.12
C SER A 243 -23.87 -42.45 -35.77
N SER A 244 -23.36 -41.34 -36.33
CA SER A 244 -23.13 -41.05 -37.76
C SER A 244 -22.43 -39.67 -37.90
N ILE A 245 -21.34 -39.51 -38.69
CA ILE A 245 -21.27 -38.94 -40.07
C ILE A 245 -21.45 -37.39 -40.09
N ASN A 246 -20.60 -36.48 -40.62
CA ASN A 246 -19.58 -36.51 -41.70
C ASN A 246 -18.74 -35.19 -41.75
N LYS A 247 -17.51 -35.32 -42.30
CA LYS A 247 -16.77 -34.46 -43.28
C LYS A 247 -16.41 -33.00 -42.90
N SER A 248 -15.25 -32.43 -43.25
CA SER A 248 -14.30 -32.63 -44.36
C SER A 248 -12.90 -32.07 -43.94
N ILE A 249 -11.78 -32.80 -44.12
CA ILE A 249 -10.88 -32.81 -45.29
C ILE A 249 -10.28 -31.42 -45.60
N ASP A 250 -8.99 -31.23 -45.30
CA ASP A 250 -7.97 -31.03 -46.34
C ASP A 250 -6.58 -31.45 -45.82
N ASN A 251 -5.84 -32.06 -46.75
CA ASN A 251 -4.62 -32.84 -46.63
C ASN A 251 -3.34 -31.99 -46.85
N ILE A 252 -2.19 -32.68 -46.70
CA ILE A 252 -0.97 -32.65 -47.54
C ILE A 252 0.33 -32.25 -46.80
N ASP A 253 1.08 -33.32 -46.45
CA ASP A 253 2.49 -33.62 -46.79
C ASP A 253 3.62 -32.76 -46.18
N ASP A 254 4.79 -33.26 -45.76
CA ASP A 254 5.49 -34.51 -46.09
C ASP A 254 6.64 -34.83 -45.08
N ALA A 255 6.80 -36.12 -44.82
CA ALA A 255 7.99 -36.98 -44.90
C ALA A 255 9.32 -36.82 -44.08
N ILE A 256 9.85 -38.02 -43.75
CA ILE A 256 11.27 -38.52 -43.74
C ILE A 256 11.85 -39.00 -42.38
N ASP A 257 11.74 -40.33 -42.18
CA ASP A 257 12.77 -41.37 -41.92
C ASP A 257 14.01 -41.10 -41.02
N ASN A 258 14.23 -41.95 -40.00
CA ASN A 258 15.11 -43.14 -40.11
C ASN A 258 15.34 -43.92 -38.78
N THR A 259 15.01 -45.21 -38.88
CA THR A 259 15.60 -46.46 -38.35
C THR A 259 16.99 -46.42 -37.67
N SER A 260 17.15 -47.18 -36.57
CA SER A 260 18.22 -48.20 -36.45
C SER A 260 17.99 -49.19 -35.28
N LEU A 261 18.06 -50.47 -35.64
CA LEU A 261 18.21 -51.65 -34.78
C LEU A 261 19.63 -51.73 -34.20
N LEU A 262 19.82 -52.36 -33.04
CA LEU A 262 20.81 -53.44 -32.90
C LEU A 262 20.57 -54.31 -31.66
N SER A 263 20.92 -55.57 -31.83
CA SER A 263 20.67 -56.76 -31.01
C SER A 263 21.74 -57.08 -29.96
N SER A 264 21.27 -57.85 -28.96
CA SER A 264 21.86 -58.72 -27.91
C SER A 264 23.32 -59.21 -28.04
N PRO A 265 23.99 -59.67 -26.94
CA PRO A 265 23.67 -60.99 -26.36
C PRO A 265 23.82 -61.15 -24.83
N SER A 266 23.13 -62.19 -24.34
CA SER A 266 23.16 -62.78 -23.01
C SER A 266 24.47 -63.50 -22.68
N LEU A 267 24.91 -63.43 -21.41
CA LEU A 267 25.77 -64.44 -20.78
C LEU A 267 25.35 -64.63 -19.32
N ASN A 268 25.30 -65.90 -18.95
CA ASN A 268 24.73 -66.51 -17.77
C ASN A 268 25.87 -67.02 -16.88
N ILE A 269 25.96 -66.60 -15.61
CA ILE A 269 26.80 -67.28 -14.59
C ILE A 269 26.11 -67.22 -13.23
N ASN A 270 25.92 -68.41 -12.65
CA ASN A 270 25.44 -68.72 -11.31
C ASN A 270 26.25 -68.04 -10.18
N SER A 271 25.57 -67.63 -9.12
CA SER A 271 26.02 -67.93 -7.75
C SER A 271 24.88 -67.74 -6.75
N ASP A 272 24.20 -68.85 -6.44
CA ASP A 272 23.43 -69.02 -5.21
C ASP A 272 24.34 -68.92 -3.98
N LYS A 273 23.77 -68.37 -2.90
CA LYS A 273 24.28 -68.25 -1.52
C LYS A 273 24.98 -66.93 -1.16
N GLN A 274 24.20 -65.85 -1.02
CA GLN A 274 24.48 -64.79 -0.04
C GLN A 274 23.29 -63.82 0.20
N GLU A 275 22.06 -64.35 0.29
CA GLU A 275 20.84 -63.51 0.24
C GLU A 275 20.16 -63.26 1.60
N GLN A 276 20.85 -63.43 2.73
CA GLN A 276 20.23 -63.24 4.07
C GLN A 276 21.03 -62.44 5.08
N GLN A 277 22.11 -61.75 4.67
CA GLN A 277 22.83 -60.79 5.52
C GLN A 277 23.07 -59.42 4.85
N VAL A 278 22.54 -59.19 3.64
CA VAL A 278 22.70 -57.92 2.90
C VAL A 278 21.47 -57.01 3.05
N GLU A 279 20.26 -57.56 3.25
CA GLU A 279 19.05 -56.72 3.41
C GLU A 279 19.05 -55.86 4.69
N GLU A 280 19.66 -56.32 5.80
CA GLU A 280 19.66 -55.57 7.07
C GLU A 280 20.74 -54.45 7.11
N GLN A 281 21.76 -54.52 6.25
CA GLN A 281 22.77 -53.45 6.08
C GLN A 281 22.37 -52.42 5.00
N GLU A 282 21.62 -52.82 3.98
CA GLU A 282 21.08 -51.88 2.98
C GLU A 282 19.94 -51.02 3.56
N GLU A 283 19.06 -51.56 4.42
CA GLU A 283 18.03 -50.75 5.10
C GLU A 283 18.63 -49.72 6.06
N SER A 284 19.75 -50.05 6.72
CA SER A 284 20.43 -49.14 7.65
C SER A 284 21.14 -47.99 6.91
N GLN A 285 21.76 -48.24 5.75
CA GLN A 285 22.38 -47.19 4.93
C GLN A 285 21.38 -46.36 4.12
N GLN A 286 20.28 -46.95 3.64
CA GLN A 286 19.20 -46.17 2.99
C GLN A 286 18.46 -45.26 3.97
N THR A 287 18.34 -45.65 5.24
CA THR A 287 17.75 -44.79 6.27
C THR A 287 18.64 -43.58 6.58
N GLU A 288 19.96 -43.75 6.62
CA GLU A 288 20.90 -42.64 6.86
C GLU A 288 21.00 -41.68 5.65
N ILE A 289 20.99 -42.20 4.42
CA ILE A 289 20.97 -41.40 3.18
C ILE A 289 19.64 -40.64 3.03
N ASN A 290 18.51 -41.26 3.38
CA ASN A 290 17.19 -40.59 3.38
C ASN A 290 17.05 -39.57 4.52
N GLN A 291 17.78 -39.71 5.63
CA GLN A 291 17.82 -38.69 6.69
C GLN A 291 18.70 -37.49 6.32
N LEU A 292 19.83 -37.69 5.64
CA LEU A 292 20.64 -36.59 5.11
C LEU A 292 19.92 -35.83 3.98
N SER A 293 19.28 -36.53 3.03
CA SER A 293 18.57 -35.87 1.91
C SER A 293 17.33 -35.08 2.38
N ASN A 294 16.65 -35.53 3.44
CA ASN A 294 15.54 -34.80 4.06
C ASN A 294 16.00 -33.60 4.88
N SER A 295 17.23 -33.61 5.42
CA SER A 295 17.81 -32.46 6.12
C SER A 295 18.15 -31.32 5.14
N ASP A 296 18.73 -31.65 3.99
CA ASP A 296 19.07 -30.67 2.95
C ASP A 296 17.82 -30.08 2.27
N ASN A 297 16.78 -30.89 2.04
CA ASN A 297 15.51 -30.40 1.52
C ASN A 297 14.77 -29.48 2.52
N ASN A 298 14.86 -29.76 3.82
CA ASN A 298 14.27 -28.90 4.86
C ASN A 298 15.02 -27.56 4.98
N ASN A 299 16.34 -27.55 4.86
CA ASN A 299 17.13 -26.31 4.89
C ASN A 299 16.88 -25.44 3.64
N ASN A 300 16.76 -26.05 2.46
CA ASN A 300 16.39 -25.35 1.23
C ASN A 300 14.99 -24.74 1.29
N ASN A 301 14.01 -25.45 1.88
CA ASN A 301 12.65 -24.92 2.04
C ASN A 301 12.58 -23.78 3.06
N LYS A 302 13.30 -23.86 4.19
CA LYS A 302 13.40 -22.77 5.16
C LYS A 302 14.05 -21.53 4.56
N SER A 303 15.13 -21.69 3.79
CA SER A 303 15.80 -20.59 3.09
C SER A 303 14.89 -19.90 2.08
N LYS A 304 14.20 -20.67 1.22
CA LYS A 304 13.22 -20.13 0.26
C LYS A 304 12.08 -19.39 0.95
N GLN A 305 11.58 -19.92 2.07
CA GLN A 305 10.54 -19.26 2.86
C GLN A 305 11.02 -17.94 3.47
N PHE A 306 12.23 -17.91 4.04
CA PHE A 306 12.83 -16.70 4.59
C PHE A 306 13.02 -15.61 3.52
N VAL A 307 13.58 -15.98 2.35
CA VAL A 307 13.76 -15.06 1.21
C VAL A 307 12.40 -14.51 0.74
N SER A 308 11.37 -15.34 0.66
CA SER A 308 10.02 -14.91 0.30
C SER A 308 9.44 -13.89 1.28
N ILE A 309 9.61 -14.13 2.59
CA ILE A 309 9.17 -13.20 3.64
C ILE A 309 9.92 -11.88 3.54
N LEU A 310 11.24 -11.93 3.36
CA LEU A 310 12.09 -10.74 3.25
C LEU A 310 11.72 -9.89 2.02
N ILE A 311 11.49 -10.51 0.87
CA ILE A 311 11.03 -9.81 -0.34
C ILE A 311 9.67 -9.15 -0.13
N ARG A 312 8.72 -9.84 0.53
CA ARG A 312 7.41 -9.26 0.87
C ARG A 312 7.55 -8.07 1.83
N GLY A 313 8.43 -8.19 2.83
CA GLY A 313 8.73 -7.10 3.76
C GLY A 313 9.30 -5.88 3.05
N LEU A 314 10.29 -6.07 2.16
CA LEU A 314 10.88 -4.99 1.37
C LEU A 314 9.87 -4.29 0.45
N LYS A 315 8.96 -5.05 -0.17
CA LYS A 315 7.89 -4.48 -1.01
C LYS A 315 6.97 -3.52 -0.27
N ILE A 316 6.83 -3.66 1.04
CA ILE A 316 6.01 -2.77 1.88
C ILE A 316 6.88 -1.66 2.50
N LEU A 317 8.08 -2.01 2.99
CA LEU A 317 8.99 -1.09 3.66
C LEU A 317 9.47 0.03 2.74
N ILE A 318 9.77 -0.28 1.47
CA ILE A 318 10.25 0.71 0.51
C ILE A 318 9.19 1.82 0.27
N PRO A 319 7.92 1.51 -0.11
CA PRO A 319 6.87 2.52 -0.21
C PRO A 319 6.66 3.32 1.07
N ILE A 320 6.66 2.68 2.25
CA ILE A 320 6.49 3.39 3.54
C ILE A 320 7.60 4.41 3.75
N THR A 321 8.85 4.03 3.50
CA THR A 321 10.02 4.88 3.71
C THR A 321 10.04 6.03 2.71
N LEU A 322 9.78 5.74 1.44
CA LEU A 322 9.68 6.75 0.39
C LEU A 322 8.55 7.74 0.65
N LEU A 323 7.41 7.26 1.13
CA LEU A 323 6.29 8.10 1.49
C LEU A 323 6.58 8.95 2.74
N ALA A 324 7.36 8.43 3.70
CA ALA A 324 7.75 9.17 4.89
C ALA A 324 8.69 10.31 4.51
N LEU A 325 9.66 10.03 3.63
CA LEU A 325 10.54 11.03 3.06
C LEU A 325 9.78 12.07 2.24
N ALA A 326 8.85 11.65 1.39
CA ALA A 326 8.04 12.57 0.58
C ALA A 326 7.16 13.48 1.44
N ASN A 327 6.55 12.97 2.51
CA ASN A 327 5.78 13.77 3.46
C ASN A 327 6.66 14.80 4.18
N ALA A 328 7.83 14.39 4.65
CA ALA A 328 8.75 15.29 5.33
C ALA A 328 9.24 16.39 4.38
N LEU A 329 9.73 16.01 3.20
CA LEU A 329 10.16 16.96 2.18
C LEU A 329 9.04 17.90 1.76
N TRP A 330 7.81 17.42 1.62
CA TRP A 330 6.66 18.27 1.26
C TRP A 330 6.39 19.35 2.30
N MET A 331 6.48 19.04 3.60
CA MET A 331 6.32 20.03 4.68
C MET A 331 7.41 21.09 4.60
N GLU A 332 8.66 20.65 4.52
CA GLU A 332 9.84 21.50 4.47
C GLU A 332 9.85 22.39 3.23
N THR A 333 9.54 21.83 2.05
CA THR A 333 9.43 22.62 0.82
C THR A 333 8.27 23.61 0.88
N SER A 334 7.19 23.29 1.60
CA SER A 334 6.07 24.24 1.78
C SER A 334 6.48 25.46 2.61
N LEU A 335 7.26 25.26 3.68
CA LEU A 335 7.82 26.33 4.51
C LEU A 335 8.85 27.13 3.73
N PHE A 336 9.83 26.45 3.15
CA PHE A 336 10.87 27.05 2.33
C PHE A 336 10.30 27.91 1.19
N TYR A 337 9.23 27.46 0.51
CA TYR A 337 8.59 28.25 -0.54
C TYR A 337 7.73 29.40 -0.02
N ASN A 338 7.16 29.27 1.17
CA ASN A 338 6.49 30.37 1.84
C ASN A 338 7.48 31.48 2.20
N ASP A 339 8.64 31.11 2.73
CA ASP A 339 9.61 32.07 3.26
C ASP A 339 10.45 32.70 2.14
N GLN A 340 10.97 31.89 1.22
CA GLN A 340 11.84 32.35 0.13
C GLN A 340 11.07 32.88 -1.08
N PHE A 341 9.98 32.22 -1.45
CA PHE A 341 9.22 32.53 -2.68
C PHE A 341 7.84 33.10 -2.40
N ARG A 342 7.54 33.41 -1.13
CA ARG A 342 6.33 34.14 -0.75
C ARG A 342 5.07 33.44 -1.21
N THR A 343 5.15 32.11 -1.40
CA THR A 343 4.07 31.26 -1.86
C THR A 343 3.35 30.72 -0.64
N ASN A 344 2.24 31.34 -0.27
CA ASN A 344 1.52 30.95 0.93
C ASN A 344 0.93 29.54 0.78
N ALA A 345 0.50 28.95 1.90
CA ALA A 345 -0.08 27.61 1.96
C ALA A 345 -1.20 27.37 0.92
N PHE A 346 -2.05 28.36 0.67
CA PHE A 346 -3.14 28.26 -0.31
C PHE A 346 -2.62 28.18 -1.76
N GLY A 347 -1.63 29.02 -2.09
CA GLY A 347 -0.92 29.00 -3.37
C GLY A 347 -0.13 27.70 -3.57
N TYR A 348 0.58 27.26 -2.53
CA TYR A 348 1.35 26.01 -2.55
C TYR A 348 0.45 24.80 -2.78
N ASN A 349 -0.66 24.68 -2.05
CA ASN A 349 -1.63 23.60 -2.25
C ASN A 349 -2.25 23.61 -3.66
N SER A 350 -2.50 24.80 -4.21
CA SER A 350 -2.99 24.92 -5.58
C SER A 350 -1.96 24.43 -6.59
N LEU A 351 -0.68 24.75 -6.38
CA LEU A 351 0.42 24.26 -7.21
C LEU A 351 0.52 22.74 -7.13
N ASP A 352 0.49 22.22 -5.92
CA ASP A 352 0.58 20.80 -5.60
C ASP A 352 -0.52 19.97 -6.28
N GLN A 353 -1.77 20.40 -6.11
CA GLN A 353 -2.93 19.60 -6.49
C GLN A 353 -3.42 19.88 -7.91
N CYS A 354 -3.38 21.12 -8.39
CA CYS A 354 -3.82 21.45 -9.76
C CYS A 354 -2.81 21.00 -10.81
N LEU A 355 -1.51 21.01 -10.49
CA LEU A 355 -0.47 20.57 -11.44
C LEU A 355 -0.18 19.07 -11.38
N LEU A 356 -0.84 18.34 -10.49
CA LEU A 356 -0.65 16.90 -10.33
C LEU A 356 -0.66 16.12 -11.66
N PRO A 357 -1.55 16.40 -12.64
CA PRO A 357 -1.52 15.75 -13.96
C PRO A 357 -0.25 16.01 -14.75
N PHE A 358 0.32 17.21 -14.64
CA PHE A 358 1.54 17.57 -15.34
C PHE A 358 2.78 16.85 -14.78
N TYR A 359 2.69 16.27 -13.58
CA TYR A 359 3.75 15.44 -13.01
C TYR A 359 3.51 13.94 -13.22
N LEU A 360 2.30 13.47 -12.93
CA LEU A 360 2.00 12.04 -12.96
C LEU A 360 1.86 11.49 -14.38
N PHE A 361 1.32 12.24 -15.36
CA PHE A 361 1.18 11.73 -16.73
C PHE A 361 2.53 11.52 -17.42
N PRO A 362 3.49 12.47 -17.38
CA PRO A 362 4.83 12.23 -17.91
C PRO A 362 5.53 11.06 -17.23
N PHE A 363 5.37 10.91 -15.90
CA PHE A 363 5.90 9.77 -15.18
C PHE A 363 5.29 8.44 -15.63
N MET A 364 3.97 8.36 -15.79
CA MET A 364 3.30 7.18 -16.32
C MET A 364 3.73 6.86 -17.76
N LEU A 365 3.94 7.88 -18.59
CA LEU A 365 4.46 7.71 -19.94
C LEU A 365 5.89 7.17 -19.92
N LEU A 366 6.74 7.66 -19.01
CA LEU A 366 8.09 7.14 -18.81
C LEU A 366 8.08 5.66 -18.39
N ILE A 367 7.17 5.27 -17.49
CA ILE A 367 6.95 3.86 -17.11
C ILE A 367 6.58 3.03 -18.33
N ASP A 368 5.68 3.51 -19.18
CA ASP A 368 5.23 2.79 -20.38
C ASP A 368 6.36 2.57 -21.40
N VAL A 369 7.29 3.52 -21.51
CA VAL A 369 8.44 3.47 -22.44
C VAL A 369 9.53 2.53 -21.91
N ILE A 370 9.79 2.54 -20.60
CA ILE A 370 10.90 1.79 -20.00
C ILE A 370 10.41 0.43 -19.49
N LYS A 371 10.61 -0.63 -20.28
CA LYS A 371 10.14 -2.00 -19.97
C LYS A 371 10.45 -2.51 -18.55
N PRO A 372 11.67 -2.32 -17.99
CA PRO A 372 11.93 -2.68 -16.59
C PRO A 372 11.02 -1.95 -15.58
N LEU A 373 10.76 -0.66 -15.77
CA LEU A 373 9.87 0.11 -14.91
C LEU A 373 8.42 -0.34 -15.10
N LYS A 374 8.00 -0.58 -16.34
CA LYS A 374 6.68 -1.12 -16.64
C LYS A 374 6.38 -2.40 -15.86
N ASN A 375 7.32 -3.34 -15.85
CA ASN A 375 7.19 -4.62 -15.14
C ASN A 375 7.27 -4.47 -13.61
N ALA A 376 7.97 -3.45 -13.12
CA ALA A 376 8.09 -3.19 -11.68
C ALA A 376 6.84 -2.51 -11.09
N PHE A 377 6.21 -1.60 -11.85
CA PHE A 377 5.10 -0.78 -11.36
C PHE A 377 3.70 -1.30 -11.72
N LEU A 378 3.56 -1.98 -12.86
CA LEU A 378 2.27 -2.40 -13.38
C LEU A 378 2.08 -3.92 -13.25
N SER A 379 0.84 -4.34 -13.03
CA SER A 379 0.46 -5.75 -13.12
C SER A 379 0.49 -6.25 -14.57
N GLU A 380 0.60 -7.56 -14.79
CA GLU A 380 0.65 -8.16 -16.13
C GLU A 380 -0.54 -7.75 -17.02
N GLU A 381 -1.73 -7.62 -16.45
CA GLU A 381 -2.91 -7.12 -17.16
C GLU A 381 -2.75 -5.66 -17.61
N GLU A 382 -2.26 -4.80 -16.71
CA GLU A 382 -2.03 -3.38 -16.97
C GLU A 382 -0.90 -3.14 -17.97
N THR A 383 0.08 -4.05 -18.08
CA THR A 383 1.17 -3.93 -19.06
C THR A 383 0.70 -4.00 -20.51
N LYS A 384 -0.46 -4.63 -20.77
CA LYS A 384 -1.02 -4.80 -22.13
C LYS A 384 -1.76 -3.54 -22.62
N GLU A 385 -2.11 -2.64 -21.71
CA GLU A 385 -2.89 -1.44 -22.00
C GLU A 385 -1.99 -0.24 -22.30
N SER A 386 -2.38 0.60 -23.27
CA SER A 386 -1.72 1.90 -23.52
C SER A 386 -2.21 2.99 -22.56
N LEU A 387 -1.47 4.09 -22.36
CA LEU A 387 -1.89 5.19 -21.47
C LEU A 387 -3.20 5.84 -21.90
N VAL A 388 -3.24 6.33 -23.14
CA VAL A 388 -4.30 6.01 -24.12
C VAL A 388 -5.59 5.42 -23.56
N GLN A 389 -5.61 4.10 -23.70
CA GLN A 389 -6.70 3.23 -23.34
C GLN A 389 -6.97 3.25 -21.83
N ALA A 390 -5.93 3.28 -20.99
CA ALA A 390 -6.09 3.31 -19.53
C ALA A 390 -6.86 4.55 -19.07
N VAL A 391 -6.61 5.73 -19.63
CA VAL A 391 -7.37 6.96 -19.30
C VAL A 391 -8.84 6.79 -19.65
N LYS A 392 -9.12 6.29 -20.86
CA LYS A 392 -10.48 6.05 -21.33
C LYS A 392 -11.21 4.99 -20.48
N SER A 393 -10.54 3.88 -20.18
CA SER A 393 -11.05 2.78 -19.37
C SER A 393 -11.31 3.24 -17.93
N THR A 394 -10.42 4.04 -17.36
CA THR A 394 -10.54 4.53 -15.98
C THR A 394 -11.89 5.22 -15.77
N TRP A 395 -12.32 6.07 -16.72
CA TRP A 395 -13.57 6.84 -16.59
C TRP A 395 -14.82 5.96 -16.74
N ASN A 396 -14.71 4.86 -17.49
CA ASN A 396 -15.80 3.91 -17.66
C ASN A 396 -15.90 2.92 -16.50
N GLU A 397 -14.77 2.55 -15.89
CA GLU A 397 -14.69 1.60 -14.78
C GLU A 397 -15.08 2.23 -13.43
N THR A 398 -15.01 3.55 -13.28
CA THR A 398 -15.30 4.19 -11.99
C THR A 398 -16.75 4.57 -11.78
N SER A 399 -17.25 4.29 -10.57
CA SER A 399 -18.25 5.16 -9.96
C SER A 399 -17.59 6.51 -9.68
N LEU A 400 -17.69 7.44 -10.63
CA LEU A 400 -17.14 8.80 -10.55
C LEU A 400 -17.54 9.48 -9.25
N TRP A 401 -18.75 9.21 -8.75
CA TRP A 401 -19.24 9.73 -7.49
C TRP A 401 -18.44 9.26 -6.27
N THR A 402 -18.07 7.98 -6.20
CA THR A 402 -17.26 7.45 -5.10
C THR A 402 -15.87 8.09 -5.09
N LEU A 403 -15.27 8.22 -6.28
CA LEU A 403 -13.97 8.88 -6.46
C LEU A 403 -14.04 10.37 -6.13
N PHE A 404 -15.13 11.04 -6.54
CA PHE A 404 -15.38 12.44 -6.23
C PHE A 404 -15.48 12.64 -4.72
N ILE A 405 -16.31 11.87 -4.01
CA ILE A 405 -16.43 11.98 -2.54
C ILE A 405 -15.08 11.70 -1.87
N TYR A 406 -14.39 10.63 -2.27
CA TYR A 406 -13.07 10.32 -1.73
C TYR A 406 -12.15 11.54 -1.80
N ARG A 407 -11.95 12.08 -3.00
CA ARG A 407 -11.01 13.19 -3.19
C ARG A 407 -11.51 14.50 -2.60
N PHE A 408 -12.82 14.73 -2.58
CA PHE A 408 -13.41 15.88 -1.91
C PHE A 408 -13.08 15.89 -0.41
N LEU A 409 -13.19 14.74 0.27
CA LEU A 409 -12.88 14.62 1.70
C LEU A 409 -11.38 14.78 1.97
N ILE A 410 -10.50 14.17 1.16
CA ILE A 410 -9.04 14.30 1.32
C ILE A 410 -8.57 15.73 1.03
N ASN A 411 -9.12 16.38 0.01
CA ASN A 411 -8.83 17.78 -0.32
C ASN A 411 -9.36 18.72 0.76
N GLY A 412 -10.56 18.46 1.29
CA GLY A 412 -11.12 19.19 2.42
C GLY A 412 -10.24 19.09 3.67
N ARG A 413 -9.71 17.89 3.96
CA ARG A 413 -8.70 17.70 5.02
C ARG A 413 -7.45 18.52 4.76
N ALA A 414 -6.91 18.52 3.54
CA ALA A 414 -5.73 19.31 3.20
C ALA A 414 -5.98 20.81 3.46
N ILE A 415 -7.12 21.35 3.02
CA ILE A 415 -7.50 22.75 3.26
C ILE A 415 -7.59 23.07 4.76
N MET A 416 -8.23 22.20 5.56
CA MET A 416 -8.30 22.37 7.02
C MET A 416 -6.91 22.32 7.67
N TYR A 417 -6.05 21.41 7.20
CA TYR A 417 -4.68 21.30 7.67
C TYR A 417 -3.87 22.58 7.38
N PHE A 418 -4.03 23.17 6.19
CA PHE A 418 -3.41 24.45 5.87
C PHE A 418 -3.91 25.59 6.74
N TYR A 419 -5.22 25.63 7.02
CA TYR A 419 -5.75 26.63 7.92
C TYR A 419 -5.12 26.52 9.31
N LEU A 420 -4.98 25.29 9.84
CA LEU A 420 -4.31 25.06 11.12
C LEU A 420 -2.81 25.40 11.06
N ALA A 421 -2.13 25.11 9.96
CA ALA A 421 -0.73 25.44 9.76
C ALA A 421 -0.43 26.94 9.72
N ILE A 422 -1.42 27.78 9.39
CA ILE A 422 -1.28 29.24 9.40
C ILE A 422 -1.36 29.79 10.84
N GLU A 423 -2.20 29.21 11.67
CA GLU A 423 -2.52 29.73 13.00
C GLU A 423 -1.65 29.11 14.11
N TYR A 424 -1.12 27.91 13.88
CA TYR A 424 -0.43 27.09 14.87
C TYR A 424 0.89 26.55 14.33
N ASP A 425 1.75 26.10 15.25
CA ASP A 425 3.00 25.42 14.89
C ASP A 425 2.74 24.18 14.01
N LEU A 426 3.33 24.19 12.81
CA LEU A 426 3.09 23.17 11.79
C LEU A 426 3.48 21.77 12.29
N THR A 427 4.63 21.64 12.96
CA THR A 427 5.15 20.35 13.44
C THR A 427 4.21 19.76 14.49
N MET A 428 3.75 20.58 15.43
CA MET A 428 2.82 20.17 16.47
C MET A 428 1.44 19.79 15.90
N VAL A 429 0.87 20.63 15.03
CA VAL A 429 -0.40 20.33 14.35
C VAL A 429 -0.29 19.02 13.56
N TYR A 430 0.83 18.81 12.86
CA TYR A 430 1.04 17.60 12.07
C TYR A 430 1.09 16.34 12.94
N LEU A 431 1.88 16.39 14.03
CA LEU A 431 2.02 15.26 14.93
C LEU A 431 0.69 14.93 15.61
N GLU A 432 0.01 15.94 16.18
CA GLU A 432 -1.30 15.76 16.83
C GLU A 432 -2.34 15.21 15.86
N SER A 433 -2.43 15.82 14.67
CA SER A 433 -3.31 15.37 13.59
C SER A 433 -3.04 13.92 13.21
N THR A 434 -1.77 13.53 13.08
CA THR A 434 -1.39 12.19 12.68
C THR A 434 -1.72 11.16 13.77
N LEU A 435 -1.46 11.47 15.04
CA LEU A 435 -1.82 10.60 16.17
C LEU A 435 -3.35 10.41 16.26
N ILE A 436 -4.12 11.50 16.14
CA ILE A 436 -5.59 11.41 16.10
C ILE A 436 -6.05 10.57 14.90
N ARG A 437 -5.39 10.72 13.73
CA ARG A 437 -5.70 9.91 12.55
C ARG A 437 -5.46 8.42 12.79
N VAL A 438 -4.36 8.02 13.45
CA VAL A 438 -4.11 6.61 13.82
C VAL A 438 -5.28 6.08 14.64
N PHE A 439 -5.66 6.81 15.69
CA PHE A 439 -6.72 6.41 16.59
C PHE A 439 -8.06 6.27 15.87
N MET A 440 -8.44 7.28 15.08
CA MET A 440 -9.69 7.31 14.32
C MET A 440 -9.71 6.22 13.25
N ASN A 441 -8.62 5.99 12.54
CA ASN A 441 -8.52 4.95 11.52
C ASN A 441 -8.57 3.53 12.12
N SER A 442 -8.02 3.33 13.32
CA SER A 442 -8.15 2.06 14.04
C SER A 442 -9.62 1.74 14.36
N ILE A 443 -10.36 2.73 14.89
CA ILE A 443 -11.79 2.62 15.16
C ILE A 443 -12.59 2.44 13.87
N GLY A 444 -12.32 3.29 12.87
CA GLY A 444 -12.96 3.27 11.56
C GLY A 444 -12.83 1.91 10.87
N ALA A 445 -11.66 1.28 10.93
CA ALA A 445 -11.46 -0.05 10.35
C ALA A 445 -12.35 -1.12 11.00
N VAL A 446 -12.53 -1.08 12.32
CA VAL A 446 -13.44 -1.99 13.03
C VAL A 446 -14.90 -1.71 12.66
N LEU A 447 -15.30 -0.44 12.65
CA LEU A 447 -16.67 -0.02 12.31
C LEU A 447 -17.04 -0.36 10.87
N LEU A 448 -16.15 -0.15 9.90
CA LEU A 448 -16.40 -0.48 8.49
C LEU A 448 -16.58 -2.00 8.28
N ASN A 449 -15.75 -2.82 8.93
CA ASN A 449 -15.87 -4.29 8.88
C ASN A 449 -17.11 -4.81 9.61
N LEU A 450 -17.62 -4.06 10.60
CA LEU A 450 -18.82 -4.40 11.36
C LEU A 450 -20.09 -4.03 10.59
N ILE A 451 -20.21 -2.77 10.17
CA ILE A 451 -21.47 -2.17 9.71
C ILE A 451 -21.66 -2.37 8.20
N VAL A 452 -20.60 -2.18 7.40
CA VAL A 452 -20.70 -2.15 5.93
C VAL A 452 -19.63 -3.01 5.21
N PRO A 453 -19.41 -4.27 5.61
CA PRO A 453 -18.35 -5.10 5.01
C PRO A 453 -18.53 -5.32 3.51
N LYS A 454 -19.77 -5.44 3.02
CA LYS A 454 -20.07 -5.59 1.59
C LYS A 454 -19.77 -4.31 0.79
N TRP A 455 -19.80 -3.14 1.44
CA TRP A 455 -19.55 -1.87 0.76
C TRP A 455 -18.05 -1.64 0.48
N ILE A 456 -17.16 -2.11 1.36
CA ILE A 456 -15.71 -2.08 1.13
C ILE A 456 -15.16 -3.35 0.47
N ASP A 457 -16.04 -4.32 0.15
CA ASP A 457 -15.67 -5.66 -0.31
C ASP A 457 -14.65 -6.34 0.63
N ALA A 458 -14.92 -6.26 1.94
CA ALA A 458 -14.11 -6.92 2.96
C ALA A 458 -14.30 -8.44 2.90
N THR A 459 -13.21 -9.18 2.72
CA THR A 459 -13.26 -10.63 2.64
C THR A 459 -13.68 -11.24 3.98
N PRO A 460 -14.35 -12.42 4.01
CA PRO A 460 -14.70 -13.09 5.27
C PRO A 460 -13.48 -13.37 6.17
N GLU A 461 -12.31 -13.60 5.56
CA GLU A 461 -11.06 -13.78 6.28
C GLU A 461 -10.58 -12.48 6.95
N GLU A 462 -10.61 -11.35 6.24
CA GLU A 462 -10.28 -10.03 6.80
C GLU A 462 -11.19 -9.71 8.00
N ARG A 463 -12.49 -9.96 7.88
CA ARG A 463 -13.44 -9.77 8.99
C ARG A 463 -13.09 -10.68 10.16
N LYS A 464 -12.84 -11.96 9.91
CA LYS A 464 -12.47 -12.92 10.97
C LYS A 464 -11.18 -12.51 11.68
N ARG A 465 -10.19 -11.99 10.96
CA ARG A 465 -8.95 -11.47 11.55
C ARG A 465 -9.19 -10.18 12.33
N THR A 466 -9.98 -9.26 11.80
CA THR A 466 -10.33 -7.99 12.45
C THR A 466 -11.01 -8.23 13.81
N PHE A 467 -11.97 -9.16 13.87
CA PHE A 467 -12.72 -9.50 15.09
C PHE A 467 -12.07 -10.61 15.93
N TYR A 468 -10.85 -11.03 15.61
CA TYR A 468 -10.14 -11.99 16.46
C TYR A 468 -9.82 -11.32 17.81
N PRO A 469 -10.17 -11.93 18.97
CA PRO A 469 -10.07 -11.25 20.26
C PRO A 469 -8.67 -10.70 20.57
N VAL A 470 -7.62 -11.42 20.17
CA VAL A 470 -6.24 -10.96 20.36
C VAL A 470 -5.94 -9.72 19.51
N ASN A 471 -6.43 -9.66 18.28
CA ASN A 471 -6.22 -8.50 17.40
C ASN A 471 -7.02 -7.28 17.89
N LEU A 472 -8.24 -7.49 18.39
CA LEU A 472 -9.02 -6.42 19.03
C LEU A 472 -8.30 -5.89 20.28
N PHE A 473 -7.75 -6.77 21.12
CA PHE A 473 -6.96 -6.37 22.28
C PHE A 473 -5.70 -5.58 21.89
N LEU A 474 -4.95 -6.04 20.88
CA LEU A 474 -3.79 -5.33 20.35
C LEU A 474 -4.17 -3.95 19.80
N ARG A 475 -5.27 -3.85 19.04
CA ARG A 475 -5.82 -2.57 18.56
C ARG A 475 -6.14 -1.62 19.71
N LEU A 476 -6.83 -2.11 20.76
CA LEU A 476 -7.15 -1.31 21.94
C LEU A 476 -5.90 -0.85 22.69
N ALA A 477 -4.93 -1.75 22.91
CA ALA A 477 -3.66 -1.42 23.56
C ALA A 477 -2.84 -0.40 22.77
N GLY A 478 -2.77 -0.58 21.44
CA GLY A 478 -2.11 0.36 20.53
C GLY A 478 -2.77 1.74 20.54
N SER A 479 -4.10 1.78 20.42
CA SER A 479 -4.90 3.01 20.53
C SER A 479 -4.72 3.70 21.88
N ALA A 480 -4.63 2.96 22.99
CA ALA A 480 -4.36 3.52 24.31
C ALA A 480 -2.97 4.19 24.36
N GLY A 481 -1.93 3.58 23.78
CA GLY A 481 -0.60 4.17 23.67
C GLY A 481 -0.59 5.49 22.89
N VAL A 482 -1.34 5.56 21.78
CA VAL A 482 -1.53 6.78 20.99
C VAL A 482 -2.25 7.86 21.80
N VAL A 483 -3.32 7.51 22.54
CA VAL A 483 -4.05 8.46 23.40
C VAL A 483 -3.16 8.98 24.52
N VAL A 484 -2.36 8.13 25.17
CA VAL A 484 -1.39 8.57 26.19
C VAL A 484 -0.38 9.55 25.59
N SER A 485 0.09 9.29 24.36
CA SER A 485 0.99 10.19 23.64
C SER A 485 0.35 11.57 23.43
N LEU A 486 -0.91 11.61 22.99
CA LEU A 486 -1.70 12.85 22.84
C LEU A 486 -1.90 13.58 24.18
N LEU A 487 -2.14 12.86 25.27
CA LEU A 487 -2.29 13.46 26.60
C LEU A 487 -0.99 14.06 27.12
N ILE A 488 0.16 13.44 26.83
CA ILE A 488 1.48 13.96 27.19
C ILE A 488 1.79 15.22 26.36
N LEU A 489 1.48 15.20 25.06
CA LEU A 489 1.70 16.33 24.15
C LEU A 489 0.84 17.56 24.51
N ASN A 490 -0.37 17.32 25.03
CA ASN A 490 -1.31 18.38 25.40
C ASN A 490 -1.12 18.95 26.81
N LYS A 491 -0.38 18.28 27.69
CA LYS A 491 0.07 18.87 28.96
C LYS A 491 1.06 20.01 28.72
#